data_AF-A0A8S3J804-F1
#
_entry.id   AF-A0A8S3J804-F1
#
_cell.length_a   1.000
_cell.length_b   1.000
_cell.length_c   1.000
_cell.angle_alpha   90.00
_cell.angle_beta   90.00
_cell.angle_gamma   90.00
#
_symmetry.space_group_name_H-M   'P 1'
#
loop_
_entity.id
_entity.type
_entity.pdbx_description
1 polymer ?
#
loop_
_entity_poly.entity_id
_entity_poly.type
_entity_poly.pdbx_seq_one_letter_code
_entity_poly.pdbx_strand_id
1 'polypeptide(L)' 'MLPLHCVIVENTFTSIPDMGKRLFQIFVIDYIPHWCFKNLYQSIKIMRHIKVPVLFISGAQDELVPPPMMRQLFE' A
#
# COMPACT_ATOMS: atom_id res chain seq x y z
N MET A 1 -1.46 27.63 -4.44
CA MET A 1 -1.22 26.23 -4.02
C MET A 1 0.27 26.10 -3.79
N LEU A 2 0.71 25.73 -2.58
CA LEU A 2 2.15 25.57 -2.31
C LEU A 2 2.69 24.33 -3.06
N PRO A 3 3.93 24.36 -3.59
CA PRO A 3 4.52 23.21 -4.23
C PRO A 3 4.80 22.10 -3.20
N LEU A 4 4.43 20.86 -3.55
CA LEU A 4 4.81 19.67 -2.80
C LEU A 4 6.32 19.44 -2.98
N HIS A 5 7.08 19.33 -1.89
CA HIS A 5 8.54 19.19 -1.95
C HIS A 5 9.02 17.76 -1.69
N CYS A 6 8.33 17.01 -0.83
CA CYS A 6 8.65 15.62 -0.53
C CYS A 6 7.41 14.90 0.03
N VAL A 7 7.49 13.57 0.08
CA VAL A 7 6.49 12.71 0.73
C VAL A 7 7.21 11.79 1.72
N ILE A 8 6.61 11.59 2.88
CA ILE A 8 7.04 10.56 3.84
C ILE A 8 5.93 9.52 3.92
N VAL A 9 6.28 8.26 3.69
CA VAL A 9 5.35 7.12 3.75
C VAL A 9 5.77 6.23 4.91
N GLU A 10 4.85 6.01 5.84
CA GLU A 10 5.08 5.21 7.04
C GLU A 10 4.11 4.02 7.08
N ASN A 11 4.62 2.81 7.33
CA ASN A 11 3.83 1.59 7.62
C ASN A 11 2.53 1.45 6.80
N THR A 12 2.64 1.58 5.48
CA THR A 12 1.51 1.59 4.53
C THR A 12 1.48 0.31 3.67
N PHE A 13 0.30 -0.03 3.16
CA PHE A 13 0.03 -1.23 2.36
C PHE A 13 -0.15 -0.92 0.86
N THR A 14 -0.11 -1.96 0.03
CA THR A 14 -0.18 -1.85 -1.44
C THR A 14 -1.58 -1.60 -1.97
N SER A 15 -2.58 -2.31 -1.44
CA SER A 15 -4.00 -2.14 -1.73
C SER A 15 -4.90 -2.78 -0.67
N ILE A 16 -6.18 -2.39 -0.61
CA ILE A 16 -7.15 -3.02 0.31
C ILE A 16 -7.28 -4.53 0.05
N PRO A 17 -7.42 -5.01 -1.20
CA PRO A 17 -7.46 -6.44 -1.47
C PRO A 17 -6.22 -7.18 -0.97
N ASP A 18 -5.01 -6.66 -1.24
CA ASP A 18 -3.76 -7.30 -0.81
C ASP A 18 -3.66 -7.36 0.71
N MET A 19 -4.04 -6.27 1.38
CA MET A 19 -4.10 -6.21 2.84
C MET A 19 -5.09 -7.21 3.42
N GLY A 20 -6.28 -7.31 2.82
CA GLY A 20 -7.29 -8.28 3.22
C GLY A 20 -6.81 -9.73 3.11
N LYS A 21 -6.14 -10.08 2.00
CA LYS A 21 -5.54 -11.41 1.83
C LYS A 21 -4.54 -11.71 2.93
N ARG A 22 -3.71 -10.73 3.30
CA ARG A 22 -2.71 -10.91 4.35
C ARG A 22 -3.31 -11.09 5.75
N LEU A 23 -4.26 -10.23 6.11
CA LEU A 23 -4.85 -10.19 7.45
C LEU A 23 -5.74 -11.40 7.71
N PHE A 24 -6.59 -11.74 6.75
CA PHE A 24 -7.57 -12.79 6.94
C PHE A 24 -7.06 -14.15 6.48
N GLN A 25 -6.00 -14.22 5.66
CA GLN A 25 -5.52 -15.46 5.01
C GLN A 25 -6.64 -16.20 4.24
N ILE A 26 -7.69 -15.47 3.86
CA ILE A 26 -8.86 -16.03 3.18
C ILE A 26 -8.61 -15.95 1.68
N PHE A 27 -8.37 -17.11 1.05
CA PHE A 27 -8.25 -17.26 -0.40
C PHE A 27 -9.49 -16.79 -1.16
N VAL A 28 -10.67 -16.74 -0.50
CA VAL A 28 -11.92 -16.25 -1.11
C VAL A 28 -11.79 -14.79 -1.58
N ILE A 29 -10.90 -13.98 -0.98
CA ILE A 29 -10.67 -12.59 -1.38
C ILE A 29 -10.19 -12.49 -2.83
N ASP A 30 -9.46 -13.49 -3.35
CA ASP A 30 -9.06 -13.54 -4.76
C ASP A 30 -10.24 -13.69 -5.73
N TYR A 31 -11.35 -14.24 -5.24
CA TYR A 31 -12.58 -14.46 -6.00
C TYR A 31 -13.59 -13.33 -5.84
N ILE A 32 -13.34 -12.38 -4.93
CA ILE A 32 -14.19 -11.20 -4.76
C ILE A 32 -13.89 -10.23 -5.92
N PRO A 33 -14.86 -9.94 -6.79
CA PRO A 33 -14.65 -9.01 -7.88
C PRO A 33 -14.22 -7.63 -7.38
N HIS A 34 -13.35 -6.95 -8.14
CA HIS A 34 -12.84 -5.62 -7.77
C HIS A 34 -13.94 -4.57 -7.50
N TRP A 35 -15.12 -4.69 -8.15
CA TRP A 35 -16.25 -3.78 -7.94
C TRP A 35 -16.93 -3.93 -6.57
N CYS A 36 -16.71 -5.04 -5.86
CA CYS A 36 -17.16 -5.20 -4.49
C CYS A 36 -16.34 -4.34 -3.50
N PHE A 37 -15.14 -3.89 -3.90
CA PHE A 37 -14.33 -2.96 -3.13
C PHE A 37 -14.68 -1.52 -3.52
N LYS A 38 -15.37 -0.81 -2.63
CA LYS A 38 -15.73 0.62 -2.84
C LYS A 38 -14.51 1.51 -3.09
N ASN A 39 -13.37 1.17 -2.49
CA ASN A 39 -12.09 1.83 -2.74
C ASN A 39 -10.98 0.77 -2.71
N LEU A 40 -10.11 0.77 -3.71
CA LEU A 40 -9.01 -0.19 -3.82
C LEU A 40 -7.74 0.29 -3.11
N TYR A 41 -7.60 1.59 -2.84
CA TYR A 41 -6.38 2.23 -2.34
C TYR A 41 -5.16 1.73 -3.11
N GLN A 42 -5.10 1.98 -4.42
CA GLN A 42 -4.03 1.44 -5.28
C GLN A 42 -2.72 2.21 -5.09
N SER A 43 -2.10 2.08 -3.91
CA SER A 43 -0.88 2.77 -3.50
C SER A 43 0.24 2.59 -4.51
N ILE A 44 0.44 1.37 -5.03
CA ILE A 44 1.44 1.09 -6.08
C ILE A 44 1.24 1.99 -7.31
N LYS A 45 -0.01 2.18 -7.75
CA LYS A 45 -0.30 3.04 -8.89
C LYS A 45 -0.03 4.50 -8.57
N ILE A 46 -0.42 4.96 -7.39
CA ILE A 46 -0.18 6.35 -6.95
C ILE A 46 1.31 6.62 -6.86
N MET A 47 2.10 5.70 -6.29
CA MET A 47 3.54 5.88 -6.12
C MET A 47 4.27 6.15 -7.43
N ARG A 48 3.89 5.45 -8.51
CA ARG A 48 4.47 5.67 -9.86
C ARG A 48 4.26 7.09 -10.41
N HIS A 49 3.27 7.81 -9.90
CA HIS A 49 2.95 9.17 -10.33
C HIS A 49 3.58 10.24 -9.45
N ILE A 50 4.11 9.89 -8.28
CA ILE A 50 4.81 10.84 -7.40
C ILE A 50 6.17 11.17 -8.01
N LYS A 51 6.44 12.48 -8.19
CA LYS A 51 7.68 12.99 -8.81
C LYS A 51 8.62 13.70 -7.84
N VAL A 52 8.22 13.82 -6.58
CA VAL A 52 9.02 14.42 -5.52
C VAL A 52 9.78 13.32 -4.76
N PRO A 53 10.88 13.65 -4.07
CA PRO A 53 11.56 12.70 -3.19
C PRO A 53 10.60 12.06 -2.19
N VAL A 54 10.74 10.74 -2.02
CA VAL A 54 9.92 9.95 -1.10
C VAL A 54 10.81 9.23 -0.10
N LEU A 55 10.52 9.40 1.19
CA LEU A 55 11.13 8.63 2.26
C LEU A 55 10.16 7.55 2.73
N PHE A 56 10.60 6.30 2.75
CA PHE A 56 9.83 5.17 3.26
C PHE A 56 10.34 4.74 4.62
N ILE A 57 9.43 4.59 5.58
CA ILE A 57 9.72 4.16 6.96
C ILE A 57 8.86 2.93 7.24
N SER A 58 9.49 1.79 7.52
CA SER A 58 8.81 0.53 7.79
C SER A 58 9.32 -0.12 9.08
N GLY A 59 8.39 -0.51 9.96
CA GLY A 59 8.70 -1.30 11.14
C GLY A 59 9.03 -2.75 10.76
N ALA A 60 10.25 -3.21 11.03
CA ALA A 60 10.72 -4.53 10.59
C ALA A 60 9.95 -5.73 11.20
N GLN A 61 9.23 -5.50 12.31
CA GLN A 61 8.41 -6.49 13.02
C GLN A 61 6.93 -6.09 13.05
N ASP A 62 6.48 -5.25 12.11
CA ASP A 62 5.05 -4.92 12.00
C ASP A 62 4.25 -6.17 11.59
N GLU A 63 3.36 -6.61 12.47
CA GLU A 63 2.48 -7.77 12.25
C GLU A 63 1.20 -7.41 11.49
N LEU A 64 0.84 -6.12 11.47
CA LEU A 64 -0.38 -5.61 10.87
C LEU A 64 -0.12 -5.31 9.39
N VAL A 65 0.80 -4.40 9.09
CA VAL A 65 1.22 -4.05 7.72
C VAL A 65 2.58 -4.69 7.45
N PRO A 66 2.64 -5.77 6.65
CA PRO A 66 3.89 -6.50 6.46
C PRO A 66 4.96 -5.63 5.80
N PRO A 67 6.22 -5.67 6.29
CA PRO A 67 7.35 -4.99 5.65
C PRO A 67 7.52 -5.24 4.13
N PRO A 68 7.21 -6.44 3.59
CA PRO A 68 7.24 -6.67 2.14
C PRO A 68 6.33 -5.71 1.33
N MET A 69 5.20 -5.26 1.88
CA MET A 69 4.33 -4.32 1.17
C MET A 69 4.98 -2.94 1.02
N MET A 70 5.64 -2.45 2.07
CA MET A 70 6.40 -1.20 2.01
C MET A 70 7.58 -1.29 1.04
N ARG A 71 8.27 -2.43 0.99
CA ARG A 71 9.32 -2.68 -0.01
C ARG A 71 8.78 -2.60 -1.45
N GLN A 72 7.61 -3.18 -1.71
CA GLN A 72 6.96 -3.11 -3.03
C GLN A 72 6.53 -1.68 -3.43
N LEU A 73 6.30 -0.79 -2.46
CA LEU A 73 5.99 0.62 -2.76
C LEU A 73 7.23 1.44 -3.09
N PHE A 74 8.40 1.01 -2.60
CA PHE A 74 9.69 1.65 -2.87
C PHE A 74 10.28 1.25 -4.23
N GLU A 75 10.03 0.01 -4.66
CA GLU A 75 10.44 -0.55 -5.96
C GLU A 75 9.65 0.03 -7.15
#